data_AF-A0A382JAB7-F1
#
_entry.id   AF-A0A382JAB7-F1
#
_cell.length_a   1.000
_cell.length_b   1.000
_cell.length_c   1.000
_cell.angle_alpha   90.00
_cell.angle_beta   90.00
_cell.angle_gamma   90.00
#
_symmetry.space_group_name_H-M   'P 1'
#
loop_
_entity.id
_entity.type
_entity.pdbx_description
1 polymer ?
#
loop_
_entity_poly.entity_id
_entity_poly.type
_entity_poly.pdbx_seq_one_letter_code
_entity_poly.pdbx_strand_id
1 'polypeptide(L)'
;VQKLRADNATLKINTTKLEGAVEQNEATIKQQTENFEKVRTTLTTVQDQKDDLQSDKDVLIKKLSEHDFGQLAEARPGLVVQIVNKVSDNANRCIEIATGSPLTEEELAATKKSQTNTECPRLANPNYVPK
;
A
#
# COMPACT_ATOMS: atom_id res chain seq x y z
N VAL A 1 38.47 46.13 41.11
CA VAL A 1 37.03 46.33 40.77
C VAL A 1 36.76 46.27 39.26
N GLN A 2 37.52 46.97 38.40
CA GLN A 2 37.28 46.96 36.95
C GLN A 2 37.40 45.58 36.30
N LYS A 3 38.44 44.79 36.62
CA LYS A 3 38.63 43.42 36.12
C LYS A 3 37.43 42.49 36.44
N LEU A 4 36.98 42.48 37.70
CA LEU A 4 35.82 41.71 38.12
C LEU A 4 34.52 42.08 37.37
N ARG A 5 34.34 43.35 37.01
CA ARG A 5 33.18 43.80 36.21
C ARG A 5 33.27 43.29 34.76
N ALA A 6 34.46 43.31 34.15
CA ALA A 6 34.69 42.78 32.81
C ALA A 6 34.50 41.26 32.76
N ASP A 7 35.00 40.54 33.77
CA ASP A 7 34.84 39.10 33.89
C ASP A 7 33.35 38.73 34.06
N ASN A 8 32.59 39.48 34.89
CA ASN A 8 31.15 39.25 35.06
C ASN A 8 30.35 39.52 33.77
N ALA A 9 30.71 40.54 32.99
CA ALA A 9 30.11 40.81 31.69
C ALA A 9 30.37 39.68 30.68
N THR A 10 31.60 39.15 30.66
CA THR A 10 31.98 38.02 29.80
C THR A 10 31.23 36.75 30.19
N LEU A 11 31.11 36.47 31.50
CA LEU A 11 30.33 35.33 32.00
C LEU A 11 28.87 35.41 31.57
N LYS A 12 28.23 36.58 31.68
CA LYS A 12 26.83 36.77 31.22
C LYS A 12 26.67 36.47 29.74
N ILE A 13 27.58 36.97 28.90
CA ILE A 13 27.55 36.70 27.46
C ILE A 13 27.70 35.20 27.17
N ASN A 14 28.61 34.52 27.88
CA ASN A 14 28.80 33.09 27.72
C ASN A 14 27.59 32.29 28.19
N THR A 15 26.95 32.68 29.29
CA THR A 15 25.71 32.06 29.78
C THR A 15 24.60 32.17 28.74
N THR A 16 24.34 33.36 28.18
CA THR A 16 23.32 33.53 27.13
C THR A 16 23.62 32.72 25.87
N LYS A 17 24.90 32.62 25.47
CA LYS A 17 25.30 31.76 24.35
C LYS A 17 25.08 30.27 24.64
N LEU A 18 25.37 29.83 25.87
CA LEU A 18 25.15 28.45 26.28
C LEU A 18 23.65 28.12 26.35
N GLU A 19 22.83 29.00 26.91
CA GLU A 19 21.38 28.86 26.95
C GLU A 19 20.80 28.74 25.53
N GLY A 20 21.19 29.64 24.62
CA GLY A 20 20.76 29.57 23.21
C GLY A 20 21.24 28.30 22.50
N ALA A 21 22.45 27.82 22.80
CA ALA A 21 22.95 26.57 22.24
C ALA A 21 22.21 25.34 22.79
N VAL A 22 21.83 25.34 24.07
CA VAL A 22 21.02 24.29 24.68
C VAL A 22 19.62 24.27 24.06
N GLU A 23 18.96 25.41 23.95
CA GLU A 23 17.64 25.52 23.31
C GLU A 23 17.66 25.02 21.86
N GLN A 24 18.70 25.38 21.09
CA GLN A 24 18.87 24.90 19.71
C GLN A 24 19.08 23.38 19.66
N ASN A 25 19.88 22.83 20.58
CA ASN A 25 20.12 21.39 20.66
C ASN A 25 18.84 20.64 21.06
N GLU A 26 18.08 21.14 22.03
CA GLU A 26 16.80 20.56 22.44
C GLU A 26 15.79 20.54 21.28
N ALA A 27 15.66 21.66 20.55
CA ALA A 27 14.82 21.73 19.36
C ALA A 27 15.26 20.72 18.28
N THR A 28 16.57 20.59 18.07
CA THR A 28 17.14 19.63 17.10
C THR A 28 16.88 18.19 17.52
N ILE A 29 17.07 17.84 18.80
CA ILE A 29 16.82 16.51 19.34
C ILE A 29 15.34 16.14 19.20
N LYS A 30 14.44 17.08 19.49
CA LYS A 30 13.00 16.89 19.30
C LYS A 30 12.67 16.60 17.84
N GLN A 31 13.17 17.41 16.91
CA GLN A 31 12.96 17.20 15.48
C GLN A 31 13.52 15.85 14.99
N GLN A 32 14.73 15.48 15.45
CA GLN A 32 15.33 14.19 15.10
C GLN A 32 14.49 13.02 15.62
N THR A 33 13.94 13.13 16.83
CA THR A 33 13.09 12.09 17.42
C THR A 33 11.83 11.89 16.59
N GLU A 34 11.13 12.97 16.24
CA GLU A 34 9.94 12.92 15.37
C GLU A 34 10.27 12.33 13.99
N ASN A 35 11.43 12.65 13.43
CA ASN A 35 11.87 12.09 12.15
C ASN A 35 12.17 10.59 12.26
N PHE A 36 12.81 10.13 13.33
CA PHE A 36 13.07 8.71 13.54
C PHE A 36 11.80 7.90 13.72
N GLU A 37 10.78 8.46 14.40
CA GLU A 37 9.46 7.82 14.50
C GLU A 37 8.82 7.67 13.12
N LYS A 38 8.82 8.72 12.30
CA LYS A 38 8.32 8.65 10.91
C LYS A 38 9.08 7.65 10.05
N VAL A 39 10.40 7.58 10.19
CA VAL A 39 11.23 6.60 9.47
C VAL A 39 10.85 5.18 9.88
N ARG A 40 10.65 4.92 11.18
CA ARG A 40 10.24 3.60 11.68
C ARG A 40 8.87 3.18 11.15
N THR A 41 7.87 4.07 11.21
CA THR A 41 6.53 3.74 10.72
C THR A 41 6.52 3.49 9.22
N THR A 42 7.24 4.33 8.46
CA THR A 42 7.39 4.16 7.01
C THR A 42 8.08 2.85 6.68
N LEU A 43 9.14 2.48 7.42
CA LEU A 43 9.86 1.22 7.20
C LEU A 43 8.95 0.01 7.43
N THR A 44 8.15 0.01 8.50
CA THR A 44 7.16 -1.04 8.76
C THR A 44 6.17 -1.16 7.60
N THR A 45 5.58 -0.04 7.16
CA THR A 45 4.63 -0.06 6.03
C THR A 45 5.25 -0.58 4.75
N VAL A 46 6.48 -0.17 4.42
CA VAL A 46 7.18 -0.65 3.21
C VAL A 46 7.49 -2.14 3.33
N GLN A 47 7.81 -2.62 4.53
CA GLN A 47 8.10 -4.03 4.75
C GLN A 47 6.85 -4.90 4.61
N ASP A 48 5.72 -4.47 5.19
CA ASP A 48 4.44 -5.16 5.05
C ASP A 48 4.02 -5.25 3.57
N GLN A 49 4.10 -4.13 2.84
CA GLN A 49 3.81 -4.08 1.40
C GLN A 49 4.75 -4.98 0.58
N LYS A 50 6.04 -5.03 0.96
CA LYS A 50 7.01 -5.90 0.29
C LYS A 50 6.67 -7.37 0.51
N ASP A 51 6.28 -7.75 1.72
CA ASP A 51 5.96 -9.13 2.06
C ASP A 51 4.68 -9.58 1.33
N ASP A 52 3.67 -8.72 1.26
CA ASP A 52 2.46 -8.95 0.44
C ASP A 52 2.81 -9.15 -1.04
N LEU A 53 3.61 -8.25 -1.62
CA LEU A 53 4.04 -8.36 -3.02
C LEU A 53 4.89 -9.60 -3.29
N GLN A 54 5.73 -10.00 -2.34
CA GLN A 54 6.55 -11.20 -2.47
C GLN A 54 5.68 -12.47 -2.43
N SER A 55 4.68 -12.51 -1.55
CA SER A 55 3.68 -13.58 -1.51
C SER A 55 2.90 -13.68 -2.82
N ASP A 56 2.40 -12.56 -3.34
CA ASP A 56 1.67 -12.50 -4.61
C ASP A 56 2.54 -13.00 -5.78
N LYS A 57 3.80 -12.56 -5.82
CA LYS A 57 4.78 -13.01 -6.81
C LYS A 57 4.97 -14.53 -6.75
N ASP A 58 5.17 -15.10 -5.56
CA ASP A 58 5.43 -16.54 -5.43
C ASP A 58 4.22 -17.38 -5.82
N VAL A 59 3.00 -16.91 -5.49
CA VAL A 59 1.75 -17.53 -5.96
C VAL A 59 1.64 -17.47 -7.48
N LEU A 60 1.97 -16.33 -8.09
CA LEU A 60 1.95 -16.18 -9.55
C LEU A 60 2.97 -17.07 -10.24
N ILE A 61 4.20 -17.12 -9.75
CA ILE A 61 5.26 -18.01 -10.28
C ILE A 61 4.78 -19.45 -10.26
N LYS A 62 4.21 -19.92 -9.13
CA LYS A 62 3.69 -21.28 -9.03
C LYS A 62 2.62 -21.55 -10.09
N LYS A 63 1.59 -20.70 -10.19
CA LYS A 63 0.49 -20.86 -11.16
C LYS A 63 0.97 -20.84 -12.61
N LEU A 64 1.88 -19.94 -12.95
CA LEU A 64 2.43 -19.82 -14.31
C LEU A 64 3.38 -20.97 -14.65
N SER A 65 4.07 -21.54 -13.66
CA SER A 65 4.92 -22.72 -13.86
C SER A 65 4.12 -24.02 -14.05
N GLU A 66 2.91 -24.11 -13.48
CA GLU A 66 2.05 -25.30 -13.56
C GLU A 66 1.36 -25.44 -14.94
N HIS A 67 1.19 -24.33 -15.67
CA HIS A 67 0.44 -24.31 -16.91
C HIS A 67 1.15 -23.48 -17.99
N ASP A 68 1.62 -24.14 -19.05
CA ASP A 68 2.03 -23.43 -20.26
C ASP A 68 0.79 -22.92 -20.98
N PHE A 69 0.48 -21.65 -20.75
CA PHE A 69 -0.66 -20.99 -21.39
C PHE A 69 -0.56 -21.00 -22.92
N GLY A 70 0.66 -20.91 -23.48
CA GLY A 70 0.88 -20.96 -24.92
C GLY A 70 0.52 -22.33 -25.49
N GLN A 71 1.02 -23.40 -24.86
CA GLN A 71 0.65 -24.76 -25.23
C GLN A 71 -0.86 -25.01 -25.09
N LEU A 72 -1.48 -24.51 -24.03
CA LEU A 72 -2.92 -24.64 -23.82
C LEU A 72 -3.72 -23.86 -24.87
N ALA A 73 -3.26 -22.68 -25.25
CA ALA A 73 -3.85 -21.86 -26.30
C ALA A 73 -3.73 -22.53 -27.68
N GLU A 74 -2.62 -23.19 -27.97
CA GLU A 74 -2.45 -23.95 -29.21
C GLU A 74 -3.33 -25.22 -29.22
N ALA A 75 -3.38 -25.96 -28.11
CA ALA A 75 -4.16 -27.19 -28.01
C ALA A 75 -5.68 -26.96 -27.95
N ARG A 76 -6.12 -25.84 -27.35
CA ARG A 76 -7.54 -25.51 -27.13
C ARG A 76 -7.84 -24.02 -27.35
N PRO A 77 -7.60 -23.48 -28.56
CA PRO A 77 -7.69 -22.04 -28.82
C PRO A 77 -9.08 -21.47 -28.53
N GLY A 78 -10.14 -22.19 -28.92
CA GLY A 78 -11.51 -21.74 -28.69
C GLY A 78 -11.88 -21.58 -27.21
N LEU A 79 -11.46 -22.53 -26.35
CA LEU A 79 -11.72 -22.44 -24.91
C LEU A 79 -10.90 -21.32 -24.26
N VAL A 80 -9.64 -21.17 -24.67
CA VAL A 80 -8.78 -20.10 -24.14
C VAL A 80 -9.33 -18.72 -24.52
N VAL A 81 -9.74 -18.52 -25.77
CA VAL A 81 -10.37 -17.26 -26.20
C VAL A 81 -11.63 -16.96 -25.40
N GLN A 82 -12.51 -17.96 -25.18
CA GLN A 82 -13.72 -17.77 -24.38
C GLN A 82 -13.39 -17.36 -22.93
N ILE A 83 -12.39 -18.00 -22.31
CA ILE A 83 -11.97 -17.66 -20.94
C ILE A 83 -11.39 -16.24 -20.89
N VAL A 84 -10.48 -15.90 -21.81
CA VAL A 84 -9.85 -14.57 -21.85
C VAL A 84 -10.92 -13.50 -22.04
N ASN A 85 -11.82 -13.64 -23.02
CA ASN A 85 -12.89 -12.67 -23.23
C ASN A 85 -13.76 -12.51 -21.99
N LYS A 86 -14.16 -13.62 -21.35
CA LYS A 86 -14.96 -13.57 -20.12
C LYS A 86 -14.24 -12.83 -18.99
N VAL A 87 -12.95 -13.10 -18.78
CA VAL A 87 -12.15 -12.43 -17.75
C VAL A 87 -11.97 -10.94 -18.09
N SER A 88 -11.76 -10.60 -19.36
CA SER A 88 -11.68 -9.22 -19.82
C SER A 88 -13.00 -8.45 -19.61
N ASP A 89 -14.14 -9.04 -19.96
CA ASP A 89 -15.46 -8.44 -19.74
C ASP A 89 -15.73 -8.22 -18.25
N ASN A 90 -15.40 -9.21 -17.41
CA ASN A 90 -15.50 -9.08 -15.97
C ASN A 90 -14.61 -7.95 -15.43
N ALA A 91 -13.36 -7.86 -15.90
CA ALA A 91 -12.43 -6.81 -15.46
C ALA A 91 -12.92 -5.42 -15.87
N ASN A 92 -13.42 -5.26 -17.10
CA ASN A 92 -14.03 -4.01 -17.55
C ASN A 92 -15.24 -3.63 -16.68
N ARG A 93 -16.11 -4.60 -16.39
CA ARG A 93 -17.26 -4.39 -15.50
C ARG A 93 -16.84 -3.95 -14.09
N CYS A 94 -15.75 -4.49 -13.56
CA CYS A 94 -15.19 -4.06 -12.28
C CYS A 94 -14.76 -2.59 -12.30
N ILE A 95 -14.15 -2.12 -13.38
CA ILE A 95 -13.75 -0.72 -13.55
C ILE A 95 -14.97 0.18 -13.62
N GLU A 96 -16.02 -0.23 -14.35
CA GLU A 96 -17.28 0.52 -14.42
C GLU A 96 -17.91 0.70 -13.03
N ILE A 97 -18.00 -0.37 -12.23
CA ILE A 97 -18.57 -0.30 -10.87
C ILE A 97 -17.70 0.59 -9.99
N ALA A 98 -16.38 0.42 -10.03
CA ALA A 98 -15.45 1.23 -9.24
C ALA A 98 -15.53 2.73 -9.60
N THR A 99 -15.89 3.06 -10.84
CA THR A 99 -16.07 4.44 -11.32
C THR A 99 -17.49 4.97 -11.13
N GLY A 100 -18.39 4.19 -10.54
CA GLY A 100 -19.71 4.64 -10.11
C GLY A 100 -20.89 4.12 -10.92
N SER A 101 -20.69 3.17 -11.84
CA SER A 101 -21.81 2.45 -12.45
C SER A 101 -22.61 1.71 -11.37
N PRO A 102 -23.96 1.79 -11.39
CA PRO A 102 -24.77 0.97 -10.50
C PRO A 102 -24.62 -0.52 -10.85
N LEU A 103 -24.83 -1.37 -9.83
CA LEU A 103 -24.92 -2.82 -10.01
C LEU A 103 -26.20 -3.19 -10.77
N THR A 104 -26.11 -4.22 -11.60
CA THR A 104 -27.26 -4.81 -12.28
C THR A 104 -28.08 -5.68 -11.33
N GLU A 105 -29.32 -5.98 -11.71
CA GLU A 105 -30.17 -6.90 -10.94
C GLU A 105 -29.54 -8.30 -10.82
N GLU A 106 -28.83 -8.75 -11.86
CA GLU A 106 -28.15 -10.04 -11.88
C GLU A 106 -26.97 -10.08 -10.91
N GLU A 107 -26.17 -9.01 -10.85
CA GLU A 107 -25.05 -8.85 -9.92
C GLU A 107 -25.54 -8.84 -8.47
N LEU A 108 -26.66 -8.17 -8.21
CA LEU A 108 -27.32 -8.18 -6.91
C LEU A 108 -27.89 -9.57 -6.58
N ALA A 109 -28.48 -10.28 -7.54
CA ALA A 109 -29.08 -11.59 -7.29
C ALA A 109 -28.05 -12.75 -7.24
N ALA A 110 -26.79 -12.51 -7.58
CA ALA A 110 -25.77 -13.55 -7.66
C ALA A 110 -25.46 -14.17 -6.30
N THR A 111 -25.76 -15.47 -6.17
CA THR A 111 -25.53 -16.26 -4.93
C THR A 111 -24.61 -17.46 -5.15
N LYS A 112 -24.24 -17.74 -6.40
CA LYS A 112 -23.34 -18.84 -6.78
C LYS A 112 -22.10 -18.31 -7.48
N LYS A 113 -20.96 -18.98 -7.26
CA LYS A 113 -19.68 -18.64 -7.90
C LYS A 113 -19.75 -18.56 -9.44
N SER A 114 -20.60 -19.36 -10.07
CA SER A 114 -20.76 -19.35 -11.52
C SER A 114 -21.48 -18.11 -12.07
N GLN A 115 -22.22 -17.40 -11.20
CA GLN A 115 -22.97 -16.18 -11.51
C GLN A 115 -22.19 -14.91 -11.14
N THR A 116 -21.13 -15.06 -10.35
CA THR A 116 -20.36 -13.93 -9.82
C THR A 116 -19.25 -13.48 -10.76
N ASN A 117 -18.95 -12.18 -10.69
CA ASN A 117 -17.71 -11.66 -11.22
C ASN A 117 -16.54 -12.04 -10.28
N THR A 118 -15.61 -12.84 -10.79
CA THR A 118 -14.47 -13.36 -10.00
C THR A 118 -13.32 -12.37 -9.85
N GLU A 119 -13.29 -11.31 -10.66
CA GLU A 119 -12.17 -10.37 -10.72
C GLU A 119 -12.27 -9.28 -9.65
N CYS A 120 -13.49 -8.90 -9.25
CA CYS A 120 -13.72 -7.97 -8.13
C CYS A 120 -14.83 -8.42 -7.18
N PRO A 121 -14.65 -9.55 -6.45
CA PRO A 121 -15.75 -10.17 -5.73
C PRO A 121 -16.45 -9.28 -4.72
N ARG A 122 -15.69 -8.38 -4.07
CA ARG A 122 -16.19 -7.45 -3.05
C ARG A 122 -17.02 -6.29 -3.62
N LEU A 123 -16.81 -5.94 -4.89
CA LEU A 123 -17.50 -4.83 -5.54
C LEU A 123 -18.73 -5.31 -6.29
N ALA A 124 -18.58 -6.41 -7.05
CA ALA A 124 -19.60 -6.86 -7.97
C ALA A 124 -20.60 -7.87 -7.38
N ASN A 125 -20.30 -8.52 -6.24
CA ASN A 125 -21.15 -9.61 -5.74
C ASN A 125 -21.55 -9.41 -4.26
N PRO A 126 -22.39 -8.42 -3.94
CA PRO A 126 -22.73 -8.10 -2.56
C PRO A 126 -23.44 -9.24 -1.81
N ASN A 127 -24.14 -10.13 -2.53
CA ASN A 127 -24.92 -11.22 -1.94
C ASN A 127 -24.27 -12.61 -2.05
N TYR A 128 -23.04 -12.69 -2.58
CA TYR A 128 -22.31 -13.95 -2.67
C TYR A 128 -21.43 -14.18 -1.44
N VAL A 129 -21.68 -15.27 -0.72
CA VAL A 129 -20.84 -15.72 0.40
C VAL A 129 -20.04 -16.95 -0.06
N PRO A 130 -18.70 -16.87 -0.15
CA PRO A 130 -17.85 -18.01 -0.43
C PRO A 130 -18.07 -19.11 0.63
N LYS A 131 -18.25 -20.35 0.17
CA LYS A 131 -18.32 -21.55 1.02
C LYS A 131 -16.99 -22.28 0.99
#